data_AF-A0AAV6ZBG1-F1
#
_entry.id   AF-A0AAV6ZBG1-F1
#
_cell.length_a   1.000
_cell.length_b   1.000
_cell.length_c   1.000
_cell.angle_alpha   90.00
_cell.angle_beta   90.00
_cell.angle_gamma   90.00
#
_symmetry.space_group_name_H-M   'P 1'
#
loop_
_entity.id
_entity.type
_entity.pdbx_description
1 polymer ?
#
loop_
_entity_poly.entity_id
_entity_poly.type
_entity_poly.pdbx_seq_one_letter_code
_entity_poly.pdbx_strand_id
1 'polypeptide(L)'
;ICGSILIGMGLWIKYGTESFVRTIGSHSACFLHVSLFCVAAGIVMVVLGFLGSYGAYWEKRVLLLIFLLIMLTLFICEVAAAVLVLAFADLAESIVKDKGLQSIRKNYYGSNGHGLVVESWDSIMKKFACCGFFGYEDFINSTFSVKTGLKYPKA
;
A
#
# COMPACT_ATOMS: atom_id res chain seq x y z
N ILE A 1 -14.94 -12.78 6.72
CA ILE A 1 -15.46 -11.92 5.62
C ILE A 1 -14.44 -10.85 5.24
N CYS A 2 -14.09 -9.90 6.12
CA CYS A 2 -13.12 -8.83 5.81
C CYS A 2 -11.76 -9.36 5.36
N GLY A 3 -11.23 -10.41 6.01
CA GLY A 3 -9.98 -11.06 5.59
C GLY A 3 -10.05 -11.62 4.16
N SER A 4 -11.17 -12.28 3.79
CA SER A 4 -11.38 -12.82 2.45
C SER A 4 -11.44 -11.71 1.39
N ILE A 5 -12.08 -10.58 1.70
CA ILE A 5 -12.12 -9.40 0.83
C ILE A 5 -10.71 -8.84 0.62
N LEU A 6 -9.91 -8.73 1.69
CA LEU A 6 -8.53 -8.23 1.60
C LEU A 6 -7.60 -9.17 0.84
N ILE A 7 -7.77 -10.48 0.98
CA ILE A 7 -7.07 -11.45 0.12
C ILE A 7 -7.48 -11.24 -1.34
N GLY A 8 -8.77 -11.14 -1.62
CA GLY A 8 -9.29 -10.89 -2.97
C GLY A 8 -8.70 -9.62 -3.59
N MET A 9 -8.64 -8.52 -2.83
CA MET A 9 -8.02 -7.27 -3.25
C MET A 9 -6.52 -7.41 -3.51
N GLY A 10 -5.79 -8.10 -2.62
CA GLY A 10 -4.35 -8.35 -2.81
C GLY A 10 -4.06 -9.20 -4.05
N LEU A 11 -4.85 -10.26 -4.29
CA LEU A 11 -4.74 -11.07 -5.50
C LEU A 11 -5.14 -10.29 -6.75
N TRP A 12 -6.18 -9.45 -6.68
CA TRP A 12 -6.56 -8.56 -7.77
C TRP A 12 -5.44 -7.60 -8.15
N ILE A 13 -4.79 -6.97 -7.16
CA ILE A 13 -3.64 -6.09 -7.40
C ILE A 13 -2.48 -6.88 -8.01
N LYS A 14 -2.18 -8.08 -7.50
CA LYS A 14 -1.11 -8.92 -8.02
C LYS A 14 -1.38 -9.35 -9.47
N TYR A 15 -2.49 -10.04 -9.73
CA TYR A 15 -2.78 -10.61 -11.05
C TYR A 15 -3.28 -9.60 -12.08
N GLY A 16 -4.03 -8.59 -11.65
CA GLY A 16 -4.46 -7.48 -12.51
C GLY A 16 -3.28 -6.64 -12.99
N THR A 17 -2.21 -6.56 -12.18
CA THR A 17 -0.95 -5.95 -12.61
C THR A 17 -0.16 -6.90 -13.52
N GLU A 18 -0.02 -8.19 -13.20
CA GLU A 18 0.74 -9.16 -14.04
C GLU A 18 0.17 -9.35 -15.45
N SER A 19 -1.15 -9.38 -15.62
CA SER A 19 -1.79 -9.45 -16.94
C SER A 19 -1.58 -8.18 -17.79
N PHE A 20 -1.39 -7.04 -17.13
CA PHE A 20 -1.11 -5.75 -17.76
C PHE A 20 0.41 -5.49 -17.96
N VAL A 21 1.24 -6.01 -17.07
CA VAL A 21 2.72 -5.85 -17.03
C VAL A 21 3.44 -6.67 -18.10
N ARG A 22 2.85 -7.74 -18.62
CA ARG A 22 3.38 -8.42 -19.82
C ARG A 22 3.40 -7.52 -21.07
N THR A 23 2.65 -6.42 -21.06
CA THR A 23 2.61 -5.42 -22.15
C THR A 23 3.41 -4.16 -21.83
N ILE A 24 3.69 -3.85 -20.55
CA ILE A 24 4.32 -2.59 -20.13
C ILE A 24 5.37 -2.88 -19.05
N GLY A 25 6.64 -2.87 -19.44
CA GLY A 25 7.76 -3.34 -18.62
C GLY A 25 8.01 -2.60 -17.30
N SER A 26 8.33 -3.42 -16.29
CA SER A 26 9.34 -3.21 -15.24
C SER A 26 9.19 -2.05 -14.24
N HIS A 27 8.06 -1.89 -13.54
CA HIS A 27 8.00 -1.09 -12.29
C HIS A 27 7.16 -1.74 -11.17
N SER A 28 7.22 -3.07 -11.07
CA SER A 28 6.31 -3.92 -10.27
C SER A 28 6.69 -4.11 -8.80
N ALA A 29 7.88 -3.70 -8.35
CA ALA A 29 8.42 -4.10 -7.05
C ALA A 29 7.63 -3.55 -5.84
N CYS A 30 7.23 -2.27 -5.88
CA CYS A 30 6.46 -1.65 -4.79
C CYS A 30 5.05 -2.26 -4.66
N PHE A 31 4.38 -2.47 -5.79
CA PHE A 31 3.04 -3.08 -5.83
C PHE A 31 3.04 -4.54 -5.41
N LEU A 32 4.11 -5.27 -5.73
CA LEU A 32 4.29 -6.64 -5.26
C LEU A 32 4.39 -6.67 -3.74
N HIS A 33 5.08 -5.70 -3.14
CA HIS A 33 5.19 -5.60 -1.68
C HIS A 33 3.84 -5.29 -1.01
N VAL A 34 3.09 -4.32 -1.55
CA VAL A 34 1.75 -3.96 -1.01
C VAL A 34 0.75 -5.10 -1.18
N SER A 35 0.69 -5.72 -2.36
CA SER A 35 -0.22 -6.85 -2.62
C SER A 35 0.10 -8.06 -1.75
N LEU A 36 1.39 -8.38 -1.57
CA LEU A 36 1.83 -9.46 -0.69
C LEU A 36 1.44 -9.18 0.77
N PHE A 37 1.60 -7.93 1.23
CA PHE A 37 1.17 -7.52 2.57
C PHE A 37 -0.36 -7.69 2.74
N CYS A 38 -1.17 -7.23 1.79
CA CYS A 38 -2.62 -7.40 1.81
C CYS A 38 -3.03 -8.88 1.90
N VAL A 39 -2.40 -9.76 1.10
CA VAL A 39 -2.67 -11.19 1.12
C VAL A 39 -2.26 -11.81 2.46
N ALA A 40 -1.06 -11.51 2.95
CA ALA A 40 -0.55 -12.05 4.21
C ALA A 40 -1.43 -11.63 5.40
N ALA A 41 -1.73 -10.33 5.52
CA ALA A 41 -2.62 -9.81 6.55
C ALA A 41 -4.03 -10.41 6.44
N GLY A 42 -4.54 -10.54 5.22
CA GLY A 42 -5.84 -11.16 4.95
C GLY A 42 -5.93 -12.62 5.42
N ILE A 43 -4.89 -13.43 5.16
CA ILE A 43 -4.81 -14.82 5.63
C ILE A 43 -4.82 -14.87 7.17
N VAL A 44 -4.01 -14.03 7.82
CA VAL A 44 -3.96 -13.94 9.29
C VAL A 44 -5.35 -13.61 9.85
N MET A 45 -6.05 -12.63 9.28
CA MET A 45 -7.42 -12.29 9.72
C MET A 45 -8.43 -13.40 9.51
N VAL A 46 -8.33 -14.17 8.42
CA VAL A 46 -9.22 -15.33 8.20
C VAL A 46 -8.95 -16.41 9.25
N VAL A 47 -7.68 -16.71 9.53
CA VAL A 47 -7.30 -17.71 10.56
C VAL A 47 -7.77 -17.27 11.94
N LEU A 48 -7.52 -16.02 12.32
CA LEU A 48 -7.98 -15.48 13.60
C LEU A 48 -9.51 -15.48 13.71
N GLY A 49 -10.21 -15.11 12.63
CA GLY A 49 -11.66 -15.13 12.57
C GLY A 49 -12.24 -16.55 12.71
N PHE A 50 -11.61 -17.54 12.07
CA PHE A 50 -12.02 -18.94 12.18
C PHE A 50 -11.75 -19.50 13.58
N LEU A 51 -10.59 -19.22 14.17
CA LEU A 51 -10.28 -19.62 15.55
C LEU A 51 -11.25 -18.98 16.55
N GLY A 52 -11.58 -17.70 16.38
CA GLY A 52 -12.54 -17.01 17.22
C GLY A 52 -13.95 -17.61 17.12
N SER A 53 -14.48 -17.78 15.89
CA SER A 53 -15.82 -18.31 15.69
C SER A 53 -15.95 -19.78 16.07
N TYR A 54 -14.95 -20.61 15.74
CA TYR A 54 -14.92 -22.03 16.11
C TYR A 54 -14.75 -22.22 17.62
N GLY A 55 -13.93 -21.38 18.27
CA GLY A 55 -13.74 -21.38 19.72
C GLY A 55 -15.02 -21.03 20.48
N ALA A 56 -15.78 -20.06 19.97
CA ALA A 56 -17.08 -19.72 20.52
C ALA A 56 -18.11 -20.85 20.32
N TYR A 57 -18.10 -21.50 19.16
CA TYR A 57 -19.05 -22.57 18.84
C TYR A 57 -18.85 -23.84 19.68
N TRP A 58 -17.60 -24.22 19.96
CA TRP A 58 -17.29 -25.49 20.66
C TRP A 58 -17.14 -25.38 22.19
N GLU A 59 -17.41 -24.22 22.79
CA GLU A 59 -17.25 -23.92 24.24
C GLU A 59 -15.88 -24.34 24.83
N LYS A 60 -14.87 -24.52 23.99
CA LYS A 60 -13.53 -24.90 24.43
C LYS A 60 -12.81 -23.67 24.96
N ARG A 61 -12.87 -23.48 26.28
CA ARG A 61 -12.19 -22.38 27.01
C ARG A 61 -10.72 -22.21 26.61
N VAL A 62 -10.00 -23.31 26.38
CA VAL A 62 -8.58 -23.29 25.95
C VAL A 62 -8.40 -22.60 24.60
N LEU A 63 -9.28 -22.86 23.63
CA LEU A 63 -9.16 -22.28 22.29
C LEU A 63 -9.48 -20.77 22.31
N LEU A 64 -10.44 -20.38 23.16
CA LEU A 64 -10.81 -18.97 23.37
C LEU A 64 -9.68 -18.20 24.08
N LEU A 65 -9.00 -18.82 25.05
CA LEU A 65 -7.83 -18.23 25.72
C LEU A 65 -6.66 -18.03 24.75
N ILE A 66 -6.38 -19.01 23.89
CA ILE A 66 -5.32 -18.88 22.86
C ILE A 66 -5.64 -17.74 21.91
N PHE A 67 -6.89 -17.64 21.43
CA PHE A 67 -7.33 -16.52 20.59
C PHE A 67 -7.11 -15.17 21.28
N LEU A 68 -7.51 -15.05 22.56
CA LEU A 68 -7.32 -13.83 23.34
C LEU A 68 -5.85 -13.45 23.48
N LEU A 69 -4.97 -14.42 23.77
CA LEU A 69 -3.53 -14.18 23.91
C LEU A 69 -2.88 -13.73 22.59
N ILE A 70 -3.28 -14.33 21.47
CA ILE A 70 -2.77 -13.93 20.14
C ILE A 70 -3.23 -12.50 19.82
N MET A 71 -4.52 -12.20 20.01
CA MET A 71 -5.07 -10.85 19.77
C MET A 71 -4.42 -9.80 20.68
N LEU A 72 -4.21 -10.11 21.96
CA LEU A 72 -3.52 -9.23 22.90
C LEU A 72 -2.08 -8.96 22.45
N THR A 73 -1.37 -9.99 22.00
CA THR A 73 0.00 -9.85 21.50
C THR A 73 0.05 -8.98 20.25
N LEU A 74 -0.88 -9.16 19.31
CA LEU A 74 -0.98 -8.30 18.12
C LEU A 74 -1.26 -6.85 18.49
N PHE A 75 -2.13 -6.60 19.47
CA PHE A 75 -2.42 -5.26 19.94
C PHE A 75 -1.19 -4.60 20.56
N ILE A 76 -0.42 -5.32 21.38
CA ILE A 76 0.83 -4.80 21.96
C ILE A 76 1.85 -4.48 20.85
N CYS A 77 1.98 -5.36 19.85
CA CYS A 77 2.85 -5.11 18.69
C CYS A 77 2.42 -3.88 17.89
N GLU A 78 1.11 -3.67 17.69
CA GLU A 78 0.58 -2.50 16.98
C GLU A 78 0.84 -1.19 17.75
N VAL A 79 0.60 -1.20 19.06
CA VAL A 79 0.92 -0.05 19.93
C VAL A 79 2.41 0.24 19.93
N ALA A 80 3.26 -0.79 20.04
CA ALA A 80 4.70 -0.62 19.99
C ALA A 80 5.15 -0.03 18.63
N ALA A 81 4.61 -0.53 17.52
CA ALA A 81 4.90 0.01 16.18
C ALA A 81 4.45 1.47 16.05
N ALA A 82 3.26 1.82 16.54
CA ALA A 82 2.75 3.19 16.52
C ALA A 82 3.64 4.13 17.35
N VAL A 83 4.05 3.71 18.56
CA VAL A 83 4.96 4.49 19.41
C VAL A 83 6.32 4.65 18.73
N LEU A 84 6.86 3.63 18.08
CA LEU A 84 8.12 3.72 17.34
C LEU A 84 8.01 4.73 16.19
N VAL A 85 6.93 4.69 15.40
CA VAL A 85 6.72 5.65 14.30
C VAL A 85 6.63 7.09 14.83
N LEU A 86 5.96 7.30 15.96
CA LEU A 86 5.85 8.62 16.59
C LEU A 86 7.18 9.08 17.23
N ALA A 87 7.91 8.18 17.87
CA ALA A 87 9.20 8.48 18.49
C ALA A 87 10.27 8.85 17.44
N PHE A 88 10.18 8.23 16.25
CA PHE A 88 11.07 8.50 15.12
C PHE A 88 10.32 9.22 13.98
N ALA A 89 9.43 10.16 14.33
CA ALA A 89 8.60 10.87 13.35
C ALA A 89 9.42 11.57 12.26
N ASP A 90 10.52 12.26 12.63
CA ASP A 90 11.39 12.93 11.66
C ASP A 90 12.02 11.95 10.65
N LEU A 91 12.44 10.77 11.13
CA LEU A 91 12.98 9.72 10.27
C LEU A 91 11.90 9.17 9.36
N ALA A 92 10.71 8.87 9.90
CA ALA A 92 9.58 8.39 9.12
C ALA A 92 9.18 9.40 8.04
N GLU A 93 9.13 10.68 8.38
CA GLU A 93 8.85 11.77 7.44
C GLU A 93 9.92 11.84 6.34
N SER A 94 11.21 11.75 6.69
CA SER A 94 12.30 11.74 5.70
C SER A 94 12.21 10.57 4.72
N ILE A 95 11.83 9.38 5.20
CA ILE A 95 11.65 8.18 4.36
C ILE A 95 10.46 8.38 3.43
N VAL A 96 9.33 8.84 3.94
CA VAL A 96 8.12 9.06 3.12
C VAL A 96 8.37 10.13 2.06
N LYS A 97 9.06 11.21 2.42
CA LYS A 97 9.49 12.27 1.49
C LYS A 97 10.39 11.75 0.38
N ASP A 98 11.45 11.00 0.72
CA ASP A 98 12.38 10.43 -0.26
C ASP A 98 11.67 9.45 -1.20
N LYS A 99 10.89 8.51 -0.65
CA LYS A 99 10.18 7.50 -1.43
C LYS A 99 9.07 8.11 -2.29
N GLY A 100 8.34 9.09 -1.75
CA GLY A 100 7.30 9.83 -2.47
C GLY A 100 7.88 10.58 -3.66
N LEU A 101 8.93 11.37 -3.43
CA LEU A 101 9.62 12.12 -4.47
C LEU A 101 10.24 11.19 -5.53
N GLN A 102 10.87 10.09 -5.11
CA GLN A 102 11.43 9.10 -6.01
C GLN A 102 10.35 8.42 -6.86
N SER A 103 9.18 8.17 -6.27
CA SER A 103 8.02 7.60 -6.97
C SER A 103 7.54 8.53 -8.09
N ILE A 104 7.40 9.82 -7.82
CA ILE A 104 7.04 10.81 -8.85
C ILE A 104 8.14 10.92 -9.90
N ARG A 105 9.40 11.13 -9.50
CA ARG A 105 10.50 11.37 -10.44
C ARG A 105 10.76 10.22 -11.40
N LYS A 106 10.71 8.98 -10.90
CA LYS A 106 11.10 7.80 -11.67
C LYS A 106 9.91 7.07 -12.29
N ASN A 107 8.80 6.95 -11.56
CA ASN A 107 7.71 6.03 -11.89
C ASN A 107 6.44 6.74 -12.41
N TYR A 108 6.38 8.08 -12.38
CA TYR A 108 5.29 8.82 -13.01
C TYR A 108 5.65 9.14 -14.47
N TYR A 109 4.86 8.64 -15.42
CA TYR A 109 5.09 8.80 -16.86
C TYR A 109 4.10 9.78 -17.54
N GLY A 110 3.16 10.34 -16.78
CA GLY A 110 2.09 11.22 -17.30
C GLY A 110 0.83 10.48 -17.72
N SER A 111 -0.25 11.23 -17.94
CA SER A 111 -1.60 10.72 -18.21
C SER A 111 -1.72 9.81 -19.44
N ASN A 112 -0.73 9.85 -20.35
CA ASN A 112 -0.68 8.98 -21.53
C ASN A 112 -0.04 7.61 -21.22
N GLY A 113 0.60 7.47 -20.06
CA GLY A 113 1.15 6.22 -19.55
C GLY A 113 0.07 5.50 -18.73
N HIS A 114 -0.49 4.42 -19.28
CA HIS A 114 -1.43 3.58 -18.56
C HIS A 114 -0.70 2.82 -17.45
N GLY A 115 -0.80 3.29 -16.21
CA GLY A 115 -0.12 2.66 -15.08
C GLY A 115 -0.76 3.08 -13.76
N LEU A 116 -0.93 2.11 -12.86
CA LEU A 116 -1.55 2.32 -11.54
C LEU A 116 -0.84 3.42 -10.73
N VAL A 117 0.48 3.60 -10.90
CA VAL A 117 1.24 4.72 -10.29
C VAL A 117 0.70 6.08 -10.74
N VAL A 118 0.48 6.23 -12.05
CA VAL A 118 0.00 7.48 -12.66
C VAL A 118 -1.42 7.77 -12.18
N GLU A 119 -2.30 6.77 -12.24
CA GLU A 119 -3.69 6.90 -11.78
C GLU A 119 -3.80 7.18 -10.27
N SER A 120 -2.95 6.53 -9.48
CA SER A 120 -2.89 6.77 -8.02
C SER A 120 -2.44 8.20 -7.73
N TRP A 121 -1.37 8.67 -8.36
CA TRP A 121 -0.91 10.05 -8.18
C TRP A 121 -1.91 11.06 -8.71
N ASP A 122 -2.54 10.82 -9.85
CA ASP A 122 -3.59 11.67 -10.41
C ASP A 122 -4.81 11.75 -9.47
N SER A 123 -5.22 10.63 -8.91
CA SER A 123 -6.29 10.57 -7.90
C SER A 123 -5.92 11.32 -6.63
N ILE A 124 -4.69 11.17 -6.13
CA ILE A 124 -4.19 11.91 -4.96
C ILE A 124 -4.19 13.41 -5.25
N MET A 125 -3.59 13.83 -6.36
CA MET A 125 -3.50 15.23 -6.77
C MET A 125 -4.88 15.87 -6.94
N LYS A 126 -5.82 15.16 -7.58
CA LYS A 126 -7.22 15.63 -7.74
C LYS A 126 -7.97 15.69 -6.41
N LYS A 127 -7.84 14.66 -5.57
CA LYS A 127 -8.56 14.59 -4.29
C LYS A 127 -8.09 15.61 -3.26
N PHE A 128 -6.80 15.92 -3.26
CA PHE A 128 -6.20 16.90 -2.34
C PHE A 128 -5.96 18.27 -2.98
N ALA A 129 -6.37 18.47 -4.25
CA ALA A 129 -6.13 19.69 -5.02
C ALA A 129 -4.66 20.15 -4.96
N CYS A 130 -3.72 19.20 -5.01
CA CYS A 130 -2.28 19.43 -4.92
C CYS A 130 -1.56 19.00 -6.21
N CYS A 131 -0.31 19.44 -6.39
CA CYS A 131 0.51 19.09 -7.54
C CYS A 131 1.92 18.71 -7.08
N GLY A 132 2.27 17.43 -7.24
CA GLY A 132 3.54 16.87 -6.75
C GLY A 132 3.48 16.49 -5.28
N PHE A 133 4.64 16.13 -4.72
CA PHE A 133 4.77 15.80 -3.30
C PHE A 133 5.04 17.08 -2.48
N PHE A 134 6.02 17.87 -2.90
CA PHE A 134 6.34 19.19 -2.36
C PHE A 134 5.84 20.33 -3.26
N GLY A 135 5.73 20.07 -4.56
CA GLY A 135 5.24 21.05 -5.52
C GLY A 135 5.43 20.60 -6.97
N TYR A 136 5.04 21.47 -7.91
CA TYR A 136 5.14 21.20 -9.34
C TYR A 136 6.58 20.94 -9.81
N GLU A 137 7.58 21.42 -9.05
CA GLU A 137 9.00 21.27 -9.36
C GLU A 137 9.46 19.80 -9.28
N ASP A 138 8.74 18.95 -8.58
CA ASP A 138 9.04 17.51 -8.46
C ASP A 138 8.99 16.79 -9.81
N PHE A 139 8.24 17.34 -10.76
CA PHE A 139 8.14 16.83 -12.13
C PHE A 139 9.28 17.33 -13.04
N ILE A 140 10.02 18.37 -12.65
CA ILE A 140 11.13 18.89 -13.44
C ILE A 140 12.27 17.86 -13.44
N ASN A 141 12.78 17.52 -14.63
CA ASN A 141 13.79 16.48 -14.84
C ASN A 141 13.34 15.07 -14.36
N SER A 142 12.03 14.83 -14.29
CA SER A 142 11.45 13.50 -14.07
C SER A 142 11.28 12.74 -15.38
N THR A 143 11.04 11.43 -15.30
CA THR A 143 10.71 10.60 -16.47
C THR A 143 9.52 11.16 -17.25
N PHE A 144 8.54 11.76 -16.57
CA PHE A 144 7.42 12.46 -17.20
C PHE A 144 7.86 13.65 -18.04
N SER A 145 8.71 14.53 -17.49
CA SER A 145 9.16 15.73 -18.20
C SER A 145 9.99 15.37 -19.43
N VAL A 146 10.86 14.35 -19.31
CA VAL A 146 11.64 13.83 -20.44
C VAL A 146 10.74 13.24 -21.54
N LYS A 147 9.68 12.51 -21.18
CA LYS A 147 8.78 11.89 -22.17
C LYS A 147 7.79 12.86 -22.83
N THR A 148 7.28 13.82 -22.08
CA THR A 148 6.18 14.69 -22.55
C THR A 148 6.63 16.09 -22.94
N GLY A 149 7.84 16.51 -22.55
CA GLY A 149 8.31 17.89 -22.71
C GLY A 149 7.59 18.91 -21.82
N LEU A 150 6.65 18.47 -20.96
CA LEU A 150 5.92 19.32 -20.04
C LEU A 150 6.65 19.47 -18.71
N LYS A 151 6.49 20.63 -18.07
CA LYS A 151 7.06 20.89 -16.74
C LYS A 151 6.23 20.26 -15.61
N TYR A 152 4.93 20.13 -15.81
CA TYR A 152 3.99 19.56 -14.85
C TYR A 152 2.77 18.96 -15.59
N PRO A 153 2.09 17.95 -15.01
CA PRO A 153 0.86 17.42 -15.57
C PRO A 153 -0.26 18.45 -15.48
N LYS A 154 -1.04 18.61 -16.57
CA LYS A 154 -2.24 19.46 -16.56
C LYS A 154 -3.37 18.67 -15.89
N ALA A 155 -4.06 19.32 -14.96
CA ALA A 155 -5.24 18.78 -14.27
C ALA A 155 -6.41 18.57 -15.24
#